data_AF-A0A0D3AGG6-F1
#
_entry.id   AF-A0A0D3AGG6-F1
#
_cell.length_a   1.000
_cell.length_b   1.000
_cell.length_c   1.000
_cell.angle_alpha   90.00
_cell.angle_beta   90.00
_cell.angle_gamma   90.00
#
_symmetry.space_group_name_H-M   'P 1'
#
loop_
_entity.id
_entity.type
_entity.pdbx_description
1 polymer ?
#
loop_
_entity_poly.entity_id
_entity_poly.type
_entity_poly.pdbx_seq_one_letter_code
_entity_poly.pdbx_strand_id
1 'polypeptide(L)' 'MAETPDPISAPSLTISQCVTLKLSSTNYLLWKTQFESFLSSQSLLGFINGTSPRPSPTVQVRNGEAVTEE' A
#
# COMPACT_ATOMS: atom_id res chain seq x y z
N MET A 1 -16.84 32.14 3.07
CA MET A 1 -15.41 31.79 2.98
C MET A 1 -15.24 30.50 3.73
N ALA A 2 -15.33 29.36 3.04
CA ALA A 2 -15.28 28.03 3.66
C ALA A 2 -13.91 27.43 3.35
N GLU A 3 -13.03 27.43 4.34
CA GLU A 3 -11.75 26.75 4.30
C GLU A 3 -12.04 25.25 4.51
N THR A 4 -12.02 24.49 3.43
CA THR A 4 -11.99 23.03 3.49
C THR A 4 -10.65 22.64 4.09
N PRO A 5 -10.58 21.94 5.24
CA PRO A 5 -9.31 21.45 5.74
C PRO A 5 -8.75 20.49 4.71
N ASP A 6 -7.61 20.85 4.12
CA ASP A 6 -6.90 20.00 3.17
C ASP A 6 -6.79 18.59 3.78
N PRO A 7 -7.21 17.53 3.08
CA PRO A 7 -7.15 16.19 3.60
C PRO A 7 -5.67 15.90 3.87
N ILE A 8 -5.36 15.92 5.17
CA ILE A 8 -4.05 15.74 5.80
C ILE A 8 -3.16 14.96 4.86
N SER A 9 -2.18 15.65 4.28
CA SER A 9 -1.10 15.06 3.49
C SER A 9 -0.43 14.03 4.39
N ALA A 10 -0.91 12.79 4.32
CA ALA A 10 -0.35 11.70 5.09
C ALA A 10 1.12 11.65 4.70
N PRO A 11 2.05 11.67 5.67
CA PRO A 11 3.46 11.63 5.35
C PRO A 11 3.69 10.39 4.48
N SER A 12 4.17 10.59 3.25
CA SER A 12 4.53 9.49 2.37
C SER A 12 5.61 8.68 3.09
N LEU A 13 5.21 7.51 3.60
CA LEU A 13 6.10 6.59 4.28
C LEU A 13 6.98 5.89 3.23
N THR A 14 8.06 6.55 2.82
CA THR A 14 9.18 5.99 2.05
C THR A 14 9.81 4.80 2.77
N ILE A 15 9.95 3.66 2.08
CA ILE A 15 10.59 2.44 2.59
C ILE A 15 11.92 2.71 3.32
N SER A 16 12.76 3.62 2.80
CA SER A 16 14.06 3.95 3.39
C SER A 16 13.98 4.50 4.82
N GLN A 17 12.85 5.09 5.22
CA GLN A 17 12.68 5.60 6.58
C GLN A 17 12.23 4.52 7.57
N CYS A 18 11.62 3.44 7.09
CA CYS A 18 11.11 2.34 7.91
C CYS A 18 12.08 1.15 7.93
N VAL A 19 12.81 0.93 6.84
CA VAL A 19 13.76 -0.17 6.67
C VAL A 19 15.16 0.42 6.59
N THR A 20 15.76 0.63 7.77
CA THR A 20 17.12 1.17 7.93
C THR A 20 18.22 0.16 7.64
N LEU A 21 17.86 -1.11 7.45
CA LEU A 21 18.79 -2.20 7.15
C LEU A 21 18.84 -2.45 5.65
N LYS A 22 20.05 -2.45 5.09
CA LYS A 22 20.28 -2.91 3.72
C LYS A 22 20.38 -4.43 3.72
N LEU A 23 19.66 -5.09 2.82
CA LEU A 23 19.68 -6.55 2.70
C LEU A 23 21.11 -7.05 2.44
N SER A 24 21.55 -7.98 3.29
CA SER A 24 22.79 -8.74 3.18
C SER A 24 22.51 -10.23 3.40
N SER A 25 23.46 -11.09 3.03
CA SER A 25 23.36 -12.55 3.23
C SER A 25 23.26 -12.96 4.71
N THR A 26 23.72 -12.11 5.63
CA THR A 26 23.71 -12.37 7.08
C THR A 26 22.54 -11.75 7.82
N ASN A 27 21.80 -10.81 7.21
CA ASN A 27 20.73 -10.08 7.90
C ASN A 27 19.33 -10.30 7.32
N TYR A 28 19.16 -11.26 6.41
CA TYR A 28 17.89 -11.53 5.74
C TYR A 28 16.71 -11.66 6.71
N LEU A 29 16.86 -12.40 7.80
CA LEU A 29 15.78 -12.62 8.76
C LEU A 29 15.31 -11.32 9.40
N LEU A 30 16.25 -10.48 9.85
CA LEU A 30 15.96 -9.19 10.49
C LEU A 30 15.42 -8.18 9.48
N TRP A 31 16.01 -8.14 8.28
CA TRP A 31 15.54 -7.32 7.18
C TRP A 31 14.09 -7.67 6.82
N LYS A 32 13.78 -8.97 6.71
CA LYS A 32 12.45 -9.48 6.40
C LYS A 32 11.43 -9.05 7.46
N THR A 33 11.74 -9.20 8.76
CA THR A 33 10.83 -8.79 9.84
C THR A 33 10.52 -7.28 9.79
N GLN A 34 11.53 -6.43 9.57
CA GLN A 34 11.33 -4.98 9.43
C GLN A 34 10.52 -4.64 8.17
N PHE A 35 10.78 -5.31 7.06
CA PHE A 35 10.08 -5.12 5.79
C PHE A 35 8.62 -5.56 5.87
N GLU A 36 8.34 -6.73 6.45
CA GLU A 36 6.98 -7.22 6.67
C GLU A 36 6.18 -6.33 7.63
N SER A 37 6.81 -5.85 8.70
CA SER A 37 6.18 -4.89 9.63
C SER A 37 5.80 -3.60 8.94
N PHE A 38 6.69 -3.06 8.10
CA PHE A 38 6.41 -1.89 7.27
C PHE A 38 5.23 -2.14 6.32
N LEU A 39 5.25 -3.24 5.57
CA LEU A 39 4.17 -3.59 4.64
C LEU A 39 2.84 -3.82 5.36
N SER A 40 2.86 -4.39 6.55
CA SER A 40 1.65 -4.58 7.37
C SER A 40 1.06 -3.24 7.78
N SER A 41 1.89 -2.25 8.15
CA SER A 41 1.42 -0.90 8.51
C SER A 41 0.72 -0.19 7.34
N GLN A 42 1.14 -0.49 6.10
CA GLN A 42 0.55 0.06 4.89
C GLN A 42 -0.58 -0.81 4.32
N SER A 43 -0.99 -1.88 5.02
CA SER A 43 -1.93 -2.90 4.50
C SER A 43 -1.48 -3.53 3.17
N LEU A 44 -0.19 -3.51 2.87
CA LEU A 44 0.41 -4.06 1.66
C LEU A 44 0.88 -5.51 1.81
N LEU A 45 1.11 -5.96 3.04
CA LEU A 45 1.63 -7.31 3.32
C LEU A 45 0.75 -8.42 2.74
N GLY A 46 -0.57 -8.21 2.75
CA GLY A 46 -1.52 -9.18 2.21
C GLY A 46 -1.30 -9.47 0.71
N PHE A 47 -0.90 -8.46 -0.06
CA PHE A 47 -0.61 -8.64 -1.49
C PHE A 47 0.71 -9.37 -1.75
N ILE A 48 1.66 -9.32 -0.80
CA ILE A 48 2.94 -10.04 -0.91
C ILE A 48 2.79 -11.51 -0.48
N ASN A 49 2.09 -11.75 0.64
CA ASN A 49 1.86 -13.11 1.14
C ASN A 49 0.77 -13.88 0.36
N GLY A 50 0.07 -13.21 -0.56
CA GLY A 50 -1.01 -13.80 -1.36
C GLY A 50 -2.32 -13.98 -0.60
N THR A 51 -2.43 -13.43 0.61
CA THR A 51 -3.69 -13.42 1.38
C THR A 51 -4.69 -12.40 0.83
N SER A 52 -4.22 -11.28 0.27
CA SER A 52 -5.07 -10.32 -0.44
C SER A 52 -5.09 -10.65 -1.93
N PRO A 53 -6.27 -10.80 -2.56
CA PRO A 53 -6.37 -10.94 -4.00
C PRO A 53 -5.86 -9.67 -4.68
N ARG A 54 -5.29 -9.83 -5.88
CA ARG A 54 -4.85 -8.71 -6.71
C ARG A 54 -6.02 -7.73 -6.89
N PRO A 55 -5.84 -6.43 -6.60
CA PRO A 55 -6.89 -5.46 -6.84
C PRO A 55 -7.22 -5.43 -8.33
N SER A 56 -8.50 -5.28 -8.67
CA SER A 56 -8.95 -5.23 -10.05
C SER A 56 -8.14 -4.19 -10.84
N PRO A 57 -7.59 -4.55 -12.02
CA PRO A 57 -6.74 -3.65 -12.81
C PRO A 57 -7.50 -2.41 -13.30
N THR A 58 -8.83 -2.50 -13.32
CA THR A 58 -9.74 -1.44 -13.75
C THR A 58 -10.71 -1.16 -12.61
N VAL A 59 -10.75 0.10 -12.18
CA VAL A 59 -11.83 0.61 -11.34
C VAL A 59 -12.98 0.93 -12.28
N GLN A 60 -14.14 0.27 -12.13
CA GLN A 60 -15.34 0.73 -12.80
C GLN A 60 -15.71 2.09 -12.22
N VAL A 61 -15.42 3.15 -12.97
CA VAL A 61 -15.94 4.49 -12.68
C VAL A 61 -17.41 4.43 -13.02
N ARG A 62 -18.28 4.28 -12.00
CA ARG A 62 -19.72 4.47 -12.16
C ARG A 62 -19.99 5.95 -12.41
N ASN A 63 -19.80 6.40 -13.64
CA ASN A 63 -20.36 7.67 -14.09
C ASN A 63 -21.85 7.45 -14.36
N GLY A 64 -22.65 7.50 -13.29
CA GLY A 64 -24.11 7.38 -13.37
C GLY A 64 -24.60 6.00 -13.83
N GLU A 65 -25.88 5.74 -13.66
CA GLU A 65 -26.55 4.54 -14.18
C GLU A 65 -26.39 4.38 -15.71
N ALA A 66 -25.84 3.25 -16.15
CA ALA A 66 -26.50 2.33 -17.07
C ALA A 66 -25.57 1.15 -17.37
N VAL A 67 -26.07 -0.05 -17.10
CA VAL A 67 -25.54 -1.33 -17.60
C VAL A 67 -25.57 -1.29 -19.12
N THR A 68 -24.46 -1.62 -19.78
CA THR A 68 -24.53 -2.19 -21.12
C THR A 68 -23.32 -3.09 -21.36
N GLU A 69 -23.60 -4.38 -21.40
CA GLU A 69 -22.75 -5.46 -21.89
C GLU A 69 -23.12 -5.65 -23.37
N GLU A 70 -22.13 -5.63 -24.26
CA GLU A 70 -22.14 -6.35 -25.54
C GLU A 70 -20.71 -6.80 -25.89
#